data_AF-A0A4S5E4H0-F1
#
_entry.id   AF-A0A4S5E4H0-F1
#
_cell.length_a   1.000
_cell.length_b   1.000
_cell.length_c   1.000
_cell.angle_alpha   90.00
_cell.angle_beta   90.00
_cell.angle_gamma   90.00
#
_symmetry.space_group_name_H-M   'P 1'
#
loop_
_entity.id
_entity.type
_entity.pdbx_description
1 polymer ?
#
loop_
_entity_poly.entity_id
_entity_poly.type
_entity_poly.pdbx_seq_one_letter_code
_entity_poly.pdbx_strand_id
1 'polypeptide(L)'
;MLATVSMLGAAGCAGASADGDAATTEAPSGDPAAAEQPAGAGPDGQVYQDGEYSETGSYQSPAGPEEIGVTLTLETDVVTAVEVEPMPDNPTTTVYQERFAGGISEAIVGRRLDELSVDKVAGSSLTSGGFNDAADKIRSEARFQSP
;
A
#
# COMPACT_ATOMS: atom_id res chain seq x y z
N MET A 1 -6.78 45.53 -1.69
CA MET A 1 -6.22 45.62 -3.05
C MET A 1 -6.40 44.26 -3.71
N LEU A 2 -7.22 44.20 -4.75
CA LEU A 2 -7.40 43.01 -5.61
C LEU A 2 -6.16 42.81 -6.49
N ALA A 3 -5.81 41.56 -6.77
CA ALA A 3 -5.16 41.17 -8.02
C ALA A 3 -5.42 39.68 -8.30
N THR A 4 -6.44 39.41 -9.12
CA THR A 4 -6.62 38.15 -9.83
C THR A 4 -5.86 38.24 -11.15
N VAL A 5 -5.10 37.20 -11.51
CA VAL A 5 -4.59 37.00 -12.88
C VAL A 5 -4.92 35.57 -13.29
N SER A 6 -5.92 35.47 -14.17
CA SER A 6 -6.20 34.30 -15.00
C SER A 6 -5.45 34.45 -16.31
N MET A 7 -4.85 33.38 -16.82
CA MET A 7 -4.31 33.35 -18.19
C MET A 7 -4.93 32.19 -18.96
N LEU A 8 -5.60 32.58 -20.05
CA LEU A 8 -6.37 31.77 -20.99
C LEU A 8 -5.54 31.64 -22.27
N GLY A 9 -5.34 30.43 -22.80
CA GLY A 9 -4.61 30.16 -24.04
C GLY A 9 -5.42 29.27 -24.97
N ALA A 10 -5.61 29.73 -26.21
CA ALA A 10 -6.61 29.30 -27.18
C ALA A 10 -6.14 28.26 -28.22
N ALA A 11 -7.14 27.74 -28.95
CA ALA A 11 -7.14 26.67 -29.95
C ALA A 11 -6.41 26.93 -31.28
N GLY A 12 -6.17 25.86 -32.07
CA GLY A 12 -5.71 25.96 -33.46
C GLY A 12 -5.67 24.65 -34.29
N CYS A 13 -6.79 24.39 -35.00
CA CYS A 13 -7.02 23.80 -36.33
C CYS A 13 -6.42 22.47 -36.86
N ALA A 14 -7.25 21.87 -37.74
CA ALA A 14 -7.24 20.53 -38.31
C ALA A 14 -6.56 20.40 -39.70
N GLY A 15 -6.30 19.16 -40.11
CA GLY A 15 -6.01 18.78 -41.50
C GLY A 15 -5.95 17.25 -41.66
N ALA A 16 -6.80 16.69 -42.51
CA ALA A 16 -6.95 15.25 -42.78
C ALA A 16 -6.79 14.93 -44.28
N SER A 17 -6.55 13.64 -44.56
CA SER A 17 -6.56 12.88 -45.85
C SER A 17 -5.20 12.73 -46.52
N ALA A 18 -4.82 11.62 -47.16
CA ALA A 18 -5.19 10.19 -47.19
C ALA A 18 -4.12 9.48 -48.07
N ASP A 19 -4.19 8.14 -48.12
CA ASP A 19 -3.62 7.19 -49.11
C ASP A 19 -2.40 6.33 -48.69
N GLY A 20 -2.61 5.00 -48.77
CA GLY A 20 -1.59 3.96 -48.64
C GLY A 20 -2.18 2.59 -48.27
N ASP A 21 -2.70 1.87 -49.28
CA ASP A 21 -3.27 0.52 -49.22
C ASP A 21 -2.22 -0.62 -49.13
N ALA A 22 -2.69 -1.81 -48.71
CA ALA A 22 -2.15 -3.17 -48.86
C ALA A 22 -1.34 -3.83 -47.71
N ALA A 23 -2.12 -4.52 -46.85
CA ALA A 23 -2.01 -5.94 -46.47
C ALA A 23 -0.72 -6.52 -45.84
N THR A 24 -0.83 -6.94 -44.57
CA THR A 24 -0.54 -8.33 -44.14
C THR A 24 -1.13 -8.61 -42.76
N THR A 25 -1.81 -9.75 -42.69
CA THR A 25 -2.36 -10.39 -41.49
C THR A 25 -1.24 -10.76 -40.52
N GLU A 26 -1.42 -10.49 -39.23
CA GLU A 26 -1.09 -11.42 -38.13
C GLU A 26 -1.61 -10.84 -36.81
N ALA A 27 -2.60 -11.52 -36.24
CA ALA A 27 -3.02 -11.32 -34.87
C ALA A 27 -2.00 -11.97 -33.93
N PRO A 28 -1.71 -11.33 -32.81
CA PRO A 28 -1.75 -12.07 -31.56
C PRO A 28 -2.83 -11.47 -30.66
N SER A 29 -3.73 -12.35 -30.21
CA SER A 29 -4.60 -12.13 -29.06
C SER A 29 -3.72 -11.71 -27.87
N GLY A 30 -3.69 -10.42 -27.59
CA GLY A 30 -3.27 -9.88 -26.30
C GLY A 30 -4.49 -9.87 -25.40
N ASP A 31 -4.62 -10.92 -24.61
CA ASP A 31 -5.53 -11.02 -23.48
C ASP A 31 -5.48 -9.71 -22.68
N PRO A 32 -6.61 -9.00 -22.45
CA PRO A 32 -6.60 -7.96 -21.45
C PRO A 32 -6.42 -8.68 -20.12
N ALA A 33 -5.19 -8.65 -19.58
CA ALA A 33 -4.92 -9.00 -18.20
C ALA A 33 -5.95 -8.26 -17.36
N ALA A 34 -6.97 -8.99 -16.92
CA ALA A 34 -7.92 -8.51 -15.97
C ALA A 34 -7.09 -8.10 -14.76
N ALA A 35 -7.02 -6.79 -14.51
CA ALA A 35 -6.75 -6.34 -13.17
C ALA A 35 -7.87 -6.93 -12.32
N GLU A 36 -7.58 -8.02 -11.63
CA GLU A 36 -8.39 -8.53 -10.54
C GLU A 36 -8.38 -7.43 -9.48
N GLN A 37 -9.30 -6.47 -9.64
CA GLN A 37 -9.77 -5.64 -8.54
C GLN A 37 -10.26 -6.64 -7.49
N PRO A 38 -9.74 -6.63 -6.25
CA PRO A 38 -10.34 -7.43 -5.21
C PRO A 38 -11.78 -6.93 -5.10
N ALA A 39 -12.73 -7.81 -5.42
CA ALA A 39 -14.14 -7.54 -5.22
C ALA A 39 -14.32 -7.23 -3.74
N GLY A 40 -14.69 -5.98 -3.44
CA GLY A 40 -15.05 -5.56 -2.10
C GLY A 40 -16.12 -6.51 -1.57
N ALA A 41 -15.75 -7.27 -0.54
CA ALA A 41 -16.70 -8.14 0.13
C ALA A 41 -17.75 -7.24 0.78
N GLY A 42 -19.02 -7.35 0.39
CA GLY A 42 -20.08 -6.69 1.16
C GLY A 42 -20.04 -7.10 2.65
N PRO A 43 -20.75 -6.37 3.52
CA PRO A 43 -20.69 -6.50 4.98
C PRO A 43 -21.11 -7.88 5.55
N ASP A 44 -21.54 -8.81 4.70
CA ASP A 44 -21.95 -10.17 5.09
C ASP A 44 -20.77 -11.15 5.27
N GLY A 45 -19.52 -10.68 5.19
CA GLY A 45 -18.32 -11.50 5.36
C GLY A 45 -17.11 -10.77 5.97
N GLN A 46 -17.32 -9.59 6.55
CA GLN A 46 -16.27 -8.81 7.21
C GLN A 46 -15.85 -9.45 8.55
N VAL A 47 -14.55 -9.57 8.78
CA VAL A 47 -13.96 -10.16 9.99
C VAL A 47 -13.44 -9.09 10.95
N TYR A 48 -12.97 -7.99 10.39
CA TYR A 48 -12.39 -6.86 11.09
C TYR A 48 -13.32 -5.66 11.02
N GLN A 49 -13.28 -4.85 12.08
CA GLN A 49 -13.94 -3.56 12.12
C GLN A 49 -13.15 -2.58 11.25
N ASP A 50 -13.87 -1.73 10.53
CA ASP A 50 -13.27 -0.64 9.75
C ASP A 50 -12.78 0.44 10.72
N GLY A 51 -11.64 1.04 10.41
CA GLY A 51 -11.05 2.06 11.27
C GLY A 51 -9.54 2.22 11.09
N GLU A 52 -8.96 3.05 11.94
CA GLU A 52 -7.52 3.26 12.05
C GLU A 52 -7.03 2.59 13.33
N TYR A 53 -6.00 1.76 13.21
CA TYR A 53 -5.44 0.94 14.28
C TYR A 53 -3.95 1.20 14.38
N SER A 54 -3.44 1.45 15.59
CA SER A 54 -2.03 1.78 15.81
C SER A 54 -1.44 0.92 16.90
N GLU A 55 -0.40 0.18 16.56
CA GLU A 55 0.29 -0.74 17.45
C GLU A 55 1.81 -0.63 17.28
N THR A 56 2.53 -0.91 18.36
CA THR A 56 3.99 -1.02 18.32
C THR A 56 4.39 -2.46 18.10
N GLY A 57 5.24 -2.70 17.12
CA GLY A 57 5.82 -3.99 16.79
C GLY A 57 7.24 -4.13 17.34
N SER A 58 7.58 -5.31 17.83
CA SER A 58 8.89 -5.62 18.42
C SER A 58 9.65 -6.66 17.60
N TYR A 59 10.98 -6.54 17.54
CA TYR A 59 11.84 -7.51 16.87
C TYR A 59 13.25 -7.53 17.45
N GLN A 60 14.00 -8.60 17.14
CA GLN A 60 15.38 -8.76 17.58
C GLN A 60 16.35 -8.38 16.47
N SER A 61 17.26 -7.45 16.78
CA SER A 61 18.42 -7.12 15.95
C SER A 61 19.72 -7.62 16.60
N PRO A 62 20.86 -7.67 15.86
CA PRO A 62 22.17 -7.90 16.46
C PRO A 62 22.58 -6.84 17.51
N ALA A 63 21.98 -5.66 17.50
CA ALA A 63 22.25 -4.57 18.44
C ALA A 63 21.40 -4.66 19.72
N GLY A 64 20.30 -5.42 19.69
CA GLY A 64 19.36 -5.50 20.81
C GLY A 64 17.91 -5.68 20.33
N PRO A 65 16.95 -5.77 21.26
CA PRO A 65 15.55 -5.60 20.92
C PRO A 65 15.32 -4.21 20.33
N GLU A 66 14.46 -4.11 19.32
CA GLU A 66 14.09 -2.86 18.65
C GLU A 66 12.57 -2.84 18.45
N GLU A 67 12.02 -1.64 18.29
CA GLU A 67 10.59 -1.42 18.11
C GLU A 67 10.31 -0.60 16.84
N ILE A 68 9.08 -0.67 16.34
CA ILE A 68 8.57 0.16 15.26
C ILE A 68 7.08 0.44 15.45
N GLY A 69 6.65 1.68 15.27
CA GLY A 69 5.23 2.05 15.28
C GLY A 69 4.59 1.73 13.94
N VAL A 70 3.40 1.15 13.95
CA VAL A 70 2.62 0.85 12.74
C VAL A 70 1.18 1.32 12.94
N THR A 71 0.70 2.10 11.98
CA THR A 71 -0.70 2.49 11.90
C THR A 71 -1.28 1.96 10.58
N LEU A 72 -2.39 1.23 10.64
CA LEU A 72 -3.11 0.71 9.49
C LEU A 72 -4.52 1.28 9.45
N THR A 73 -4.95 1.74 8.27
CA THR A 73 -6.35 2.04 7.99
C THR A 73 -6.98 0.85 7.28
N LEU A 74 -8.12 0.39 7.81
CA LEU A 74 -8.85 -0.76 7.31
C LEU A 74 -10.23 -0.33 6.80
N GLU A 75 -10.58 -0.83 5.62
CA GLU A 75 -11.93 -0.80 5.09
C GLU A 75 -12.26 -2.18 4.52
N THR A 76 -13.33 -2.81 5.00
CA THR A 76 -13.82 -4.09 4.47
C THR A 76 -12.74 -5.19 4.48
N ASP A 77 -12.06 -5.35 5.63
CA ASP A 77 -10.90 -6.24 5.84
C ASP A 77 -9.64 -5.89 5.01
N VAL A 78 -9.65 -4.82 4.21
CA VAL A 78 -8.54 -4.44 3.33
C VAL A 78 -7.77 -3.26 3.91
N VAL A 79 -6.44 -3.31 3.83
CA VAL A 79 -5.56 -2.20 4.19
C VAL A 79 -5.64 -1.12 3.12
N THR A 80 -6.14 0.05 3.46
CA THR A 80 -6.28 1.19 2.53
C THR A 80 -5.17 2.22 2.70
N ALA A 81 -4.57 2.29 3.90
CA ALA A 81 -3.41 3.12 4.17
C ALA A 81 -2.51 2.49 5.24
N VAL A 82 -1.25 2.90 5.22
CA VAL A 82 -0.25 2.52 6.22
C VAL A 82 0.65 3.70 6.53
N GLU A 83 0.89 3.90 7.81
CA GLU A 83 1.94 4.76 8.33
C GLU A 83 2.88 3.91 9.18
N VAL A 84 4.18 4.17 9.06
CA VAL A 84 5.20 3.51 9.87
C VAL A 84 6.04 4.59 10.52
N GLU A 85 6.09 4.55 11.85
CA GLU A 85 6.87 5.46 12.70
C GLU A 85 8.17 4.77 13.11
N PRO A 86 9.33 5.20 12.59
CA PRO A 86 10.61 4.66 13.02
C PRO A 86 10.89 4.96 14.50
N MET A 87 11.24 3.95 15.28
CA MET A 87 11.64 4.04 16.69
C MET A 87 13.05 3.47 16.93
N PRO A 88 14.11 4.01 16.29
CA PRO A 88 15.44 3.42 16.35
C PRO A 88 16.20 3.78 17.64
N ASP A 89 16.85 2.78 18.25
CA ASP A 89 17.78 2.99 19.37
C ASP A 89 19.25 3.17 18.91
N ASN A 90 19.53 2.92 17.62
CA ASN A 90 20.87 3.06 17.06
C ASN A 90 20.86 3.46 15.56
N PRO A 91 21.98 3.99 15.03
CA PRO A 91 22.05 4.51 13.65
C PRO A 91 21.80 3.47 12.56
N THR A 92 22.14 2.19 12.83
CA THR A 92 21.90 1.12 11.85
C THR A 92 20.40 0.86 11.74
N THR A 93 19.71 0.79 12.87
CA THR A 93 18.25 0.67 12.91
C THR A 93 17.58 1.82 12.17
N THR A 94 18.03 3.08 12.37
CA THR A 94 17.48 4.24 11.66
C THR A 94 17.42 4.02 10.16
N VAL A 95 18.54 3.61 9.55
CA VAL A 95 18.64 3.39 8.09
C VAL A 95 17.66 2.31 7.61
N TYR A 96 17.52 1.21 8.34
CA TYR A 96 16.65 0.11 7.92
C TYR A 96 15.17 0.41 8.14
N GLN A 97 14.81 1.07 9.24
CA GLN A 97 13.43 1.45 9.52
C GLN A 97 12.95 2.55 8.56
N GLU A 98 13.78 3.55 8.24
CA GLU A 98 13.43 4.57 7.24
C GLU A 98 13.22 3.95 5.85
N ARG A 99 14.09 3.02 5.43
CA ARG A 99 13.91 2.29 4.17
C ARG A 99 12.62 1.47 4.16
N PHE A 100 12.34 0.78 5.26
CA PHE A 100 11.13 -0.01 5.40
C PHE A 100 9.88 0.88 5.31
N ALA A 101 9.84 1.98 6.08
CA ALA A 101 8.75 2.95 6.06
C ALA A 101 8.52 3.53 4.66
N GLY A 102 9.58 3.81 3.90
CA GLY A 102 9.49 4.29 2.53
C GLY A 102 8.99 3.27 1.50
N GLY A 103 9.06 1.96 1.80
CA GLY A 103 8.70 0.90 0.84
C GLY A 103 7.46 0.09 1.20
N ILE A 104 6.96 0.18 2.43
CA ILE A 104 5.91 -0.72 2.93
C ILE A 104 4.56 -0.50 2.25
N SER A 105 4.20 0.74 1.92
CA SER A 105 2.91 1.08 1.32
C SER A 105 2.68 0.32 0.01
N GLU A 106 3.69 0.26 -0.86
CA GLU A 106 3.63 -0.47 -2.14
C GLU A 106 3.44 -1.98 -1.96
N ALA A 107 3.86 -2.54 -0.83
CA ALA A 107 3.78 -3.97 -0.57
C ALA A 107 2.43 -4.41 0.02
N ILE A 108 1.66 -3.50 0.63
CA ILE A 108 0.53 -3.89 1.46
C ILE A 108 -0.80 -3.19 1.19
N VAL A 109 -0.79 -1.98 0.61
CA VAL A 109 -2.05 -1.28 0.33
C VAL A 109 -2.84 -2.07 -0.71
N GLY A 110 -4.13 -2.28 -0.44
CA GLY A 110 -5.03 -3.11 -1.24
C GLY A 110 -5.01 -4.60 -0.86
N ARG A 111 -4.19 -5.02 0.11
CA ARG A 111 -4.17 -6.41 0.60
C ARG A 111 -5.11 -6.59 1.79
N ARG A 112 -5.65 -7.80 1.94
CA ARG A 112 -6.46 -8.15 3.11
C ARG A 112 -5.60 -8.30 4.36
N LEU A 113 -6.14 -7.89 5.50
CA LEU A 113 -5.43 -7.93 6.78
C LEU A 113 -5.12 -9.36 7.25
N ASP A 114 -5.97 -10.33 6.95
CA ASP A 114 -5.78 -11.75 7.30
C ASP A 114 -4.55 -12.38 6.61
N GLU A 115 -4.26 -11.95 5.38
CA GLU A 115 -3.13 -12.41 4.57
C GLU A 115 -1.88 -11.53 4.69
N LEU A 116 -1.94 -10.48 5.53
CA LEU A 116 -0.91 -9.46 5.63
C LEU A 116 0.38 -9.96 6.32
N SER A 117 1.33 -10.45 5.54
CA SER A 117 2.68 -10.73 6.03
C SER A 117 3.69 -10.25 5.01
N VAL A 118 4.78 -9.67 5.49
CA VAL A 118 5.90 -9.21 4.66
C VAL A 118 7.20 -9.86 5.12
N ASP A 119 8.03 -10.27 4.16
CA ASP A 119 9.34 -10.89 4.46
C ASP A 119 10.47 -9.86 4.42
N LYS A 120 10.59 -9.13 3.30
CA LYS A 120 11.62 -8.12 3.09
C LYS A 120 11.05 -6.96 2.30
N VAL A 121 11.19 -5.76 2.86
CA VAL A 121 10.75 -4.52 2.23
C VAL A 121 11.93 -3.58 2.16
N ALA A 122 12.23 -3.06 0.96
CA ALA A 122 13.36 -2.16 0.71
C ALA A 122 14.71 -2.64 1.28
N GLY A 123 14.92 -3.96 1.32
CA GLY A 123 16.14 -4.56 1.87
C GLY A 123 16.15 -4.78 3.38
N SER A 124 15.11 -4.40 4.12
CA SER A 124 14.97 -4.66 5.56
C SER A 124 14.08 -5.89 5.81
N SER A 125 14.66 -6.96 6.36
CA SER A 125 13.90 -8.16 6.78
C SER A 125 13.59 -8.18 8.27
N LEU A 126 14.46 -7.62 9.11
CA LEU A 126 14.23 -7.60 10.56
C LEU A 126 13.09 -6.65 10.92
N THR A 127 13.03 -5.48 10.28
CA THR A 127 11.92 -4.54 10.45
C THR A 127 10.59 -5.14 10.01
N SER A 128 10.58 -6.01 8.99
CA SER A 128 9.39 -6.79 8.62
C SER A 128 8.87 -7.64 9.77
N GLY A 129 9.76 -8.17 10.62
CA GLY A 129 9.38 -8.92 11.82
C GLY A 129 8.61 -8.04 12.81
N GLY A 130 9.10 -6.82 13.06
CA GLY A 130 8.40 -5.85 13.90
C GLY A 130 7.05 -5.46 13.31
N PHE A 131 7.00 -5.18 12.01
CA PHE A 131 5.74 -4.88 11.34
C PHE A 131 4.72 -6.03 11.45
N ASN A 132 5.14 -7.27 11.23
CA ASN A 132 4.25 -8.43 11.33
C ASN A 132 3.75 -8.62 12.77
N ASP A 133 4.60 -8.38 13.78
CA ASP A 133 4.19 -8.37 15.20
C ASP A 133 3.13 -7.30 15.49
N ALA A 134 3.30 -6.09 14.96
CA ALA A 134 2.27 -5.04 15.07
C ALA A 134 0.98 -5.42 14.34
N ALA A 135 1.07 -5.99 13.13
CA ALA A 135 -0.08 -6.44 12.35
C ALA A 135 -0.87 -7.54 13.08
N ASP A 136 -0.20 -8.45 13.80
CA ASP A 136 -0.85 -9.47 14.64
C ASP A 136 -1.63 -8.87 15.82
N LYS A 137 -1.10 -7.81 16.43
CA LYS A 137 -1.79 -7.05 17.48
C LYS A 137 -3.01 -6.33 16.91
N ILE A 138 -2.85 -5.65 15.78
CA ILE A 138 -3.96 -4.97 15.07
C ILE A 138 -5.05 -5.97 14.68
N ARG A 139 -4.72 -7.17 14.18
CA ARG A 139 -5.72 -8.21 13.90
C ARG A 139 -6.52 -8.60 15.14
N SER A 140 -5.86 -8.65 16.29
CA SER A 140 -6.49 -9.01 17.55
C SER A 140 -7.41 -7.90 18.06
N GLU A 141 -6.99 -6.65 17.90
CA GLU A 141 -7.75 -5.45 18.27
C GLU A 141 -8.95 -5.21 17.34
N ALA A 142 -8.71 -5.23 16.03
CA ALA A 142 -9.71 -4.92 15.01
C ALA A 142 -10.77 -6.01 14.86
N ARG A 143 -10.56 -7.20 15.42
CA ARG A 143 -11.49 -8.33 15.25
C ARG A 143 -12.87 -8.01 15.79
N PHE A 144 -13.90 -8.33 15.02
CA PHE A 144 -15.25 -8.33 15.55
C PHE A 144 -15.38 -9.48 16.55
N GLN A 145 -15.53 -9.18 17.85
CA GLN A 145 -15.98 -10.15 18.83
C GLN A 145 -17.47 -10.41 18.56
N SER A 146 -17.75 -11.37 17.68
CA SER A 146 -19.11 -11.89 17.54
C SER A 146 -19.58 -12.47 18.88
N PRO A 147 -20.78 -12.10 19.37
CA PRO A 147 -21.36 -12.65 20.60
C PRO A 147 -21.70 -14.14 20.50
#